data_AF-A0A7X0R3Y3-F1
#
_entry.id   AF-A0A7X0R3Y3-F1
#
_cell.length_a   1.000
_cell.length_b   1.000
_cell.length_c   1.000
_cell.angle_alpha   90.00
_cell.angle_beta   90.00
_cell.angle_gamma   90.00
#
_symmetry.space_group_name_H-M   'P 1'
#
loop_
_entity.id
_entity.type
_entity.pdbx_description
1 polymer ?
#
loop_
_entity_poly.entity_id
_entity_poly.type
_entity_poly.pdbx_seq_one_letter_code
_entity_poly.pdbx_strand_id
1 'polypeptide(L)'
;MKFDLPAGAKSFTLTYAKYGRDKNTTLQVFYSTDGGATWTSAGETISVSKTSQQSTTLPLNITVPVRFEIRKTDGSANRTNIDNIQVEANAATAPAPVTSTITENYETGSKGSYAAASVALTTGNWFLNEALIGTLESDRKNGTKSVRIRDLGSLEMQFDVPNAQEVTIYHAAYGTDNASTWQLEASTDGGQHWTVQGNVINTSATTLQKATFTVNYSSAVRFRVVKLSGTGTRINIDDVTVSSTATEEDPGTGEDPAPTNPGETSNSVHLTLGNPSGAITDVNQPNNYLLLKTQYVMSYSRDKGTANWVSWHLDNTWIGSTPRQDDFRADATLPSGWYRVGSTDYSGSGFDRGHMCPSADRTASVTDNSATFLMTNMIPQAPRNNQGAWAQLENYCRSLLSSGNEVYIISGGYGMGGSGSNGYTTTIAGGKVTVPSNTWKVIVVLPKGDNDAARITTSTRVIAVDMPNDQNVQSDWKLYRTTVDAIEAKTGYDFLSLVNDNTESVLEATKDAL
;
A
#
# COMPACT_ATOMS: atom_id res chain seq x y z
N MET A 1 10.20 -2.98 -31.91
CA MET A 1 9.74 -2.60 -30.54
C MET A 1 8.70 -3.63 -30.13
N LYS A 2 8.67 -4.01 -28.84
CA LYS A 2 7.69 -4.98 -28.32
C LYS A 2 6.55 -4.32 -27.50
N PHE A 3 6.64 -3.01 -27.30
CA PHE A 3 5.62 -2.15 -26.68
C PHE A 3 5.02 -1.19 -27.72
N ASP A 4 3.83 -0.65 -27.43
CA ASP A 4 3.19 0.44 -28.18
C ASP A 4 3.45 1.80 -27.54
N LEU A 5 3.57 2.85 -28.34
CA LEU A 5 3.54 4.24 -27.91
C LEU A 5 2.09 4.69 -27.78
N PRO A 6 1.54 4.91 -26.56
CA PRO A 6 0.10 5.09 -26.36
C PRO A 6 -0.47 6.34 -27.06
N ALA A 7 0.31 7.42 -27.09
CA ALA A 7 -0.07 8.67 -27.75
C ALA A 7 0.06 8.62 -29.29
N GLY A 8 0.49 7.49 -29.87
CA GLY A 8 0.86 7.41 -31.27
C GLY A 8 2.19 8.10 -31.58
N ALA A 9 2.44 8.41 -32.85
CA ALA A 9 3.70 8.98 -33.31
C ALA A 9 3.54 10.00 -34.44
N LYS A 10 4.31 11.09 -34.33
CA LYS A 10 4.43 12.20 -35.29
C LYS A 10 5.65 12.06 -36.20
N SER A 11 6.74 11.45 -35.73
CA SER A 11 7.89 11.17 -36.60
C SER A 11 8.73 10.00 -36.10
N PHE A 12 9.43 9.32 -37.01
CA PHE A 12 10.41 8.28 -36.70
C PHE A 12 11.74 8.60 -37.39
N THR A 13 12.79 8.79 -36.61
CA THR A 13 14.14 9.09 -37.11
C THR A 13 15.06 7.89 -36.89
N LEU A 14 15.67 7.42 -37.97
CA LEU A 14 16.63 6.32 -37.96
C LEU A 14 18.01 6.83 -38.35
N THR A 15 19.00 6.50 -37.53
CA THR A 15 20.40 6.80 -37.82
C THR A 15 21.16 5.51 -38.14
N TYR A 16 21.85 5.49 -39.27
CA TYR A 16 22.40 4.27 -39.87
C TYR A 16 23.69 4.53 -40.65
N ALA A 17 24.46 3.47 -40.90
CA ALA A 17 25.64 3.50 -41.76
C ALA A 17 25.90 2.13 -42.41
N LYS A 18 26.66 2.12 -43.50
CA LYS A 18 27.15 0.89 -44.13
C LYS A 18 28.27 0.28 -43.30
N TYR A 19 28.22 -1.03 -43.09
CA TYR A 19 29.25 -1.74 -42.33
C TYR A 19 30.54 -1.89 -43.16
N GLY A 20 31.59 -1.15 -42.81
CA GLY A 20 32.94 -1.32 -43.36
C GLY A 20 32.98 -1.38 -44.91
N ARG A 21 33.49 -2.49 -45.45
CA ARG A 21 33.62 -2.75 -46.90
C ARG A 21 32.47 -3.57 -47.49
N ASP A 22 31.44 -3.88 -46.71
CA ASP A 22 30.28 -4.62 -47.20
C ASP A 22 29.59 -3.86 -48.35
N LYS A 23 28.84 -4.58 -49.19
CA LYS A 23 28.06 -3.96 -50.29
C LYS A 23 26.91 -3.13 -49.73
N ASN A 24 26.36 -2.23 -50.55
CA ASN A 24 25.22 -1.41 -50.17
C ASN A 24 24.04 -2.29 -49.78
N THR A 25 23.30 -1.87 -48.75
CA THR A 25 22.14 -2.58 -48.23
C THR A 25 20.89 -1.71 -48.25
N THR A 26 19.71 -2.30 -48.08
CA THR A 26 18.45 -1.56 -47.96
C THR A 26 17.67 -1.92 -46.69
N LEU A 27 17.01 -0.92 -46.10
CA LEU A 27 16.17 -1.04 -44.91
C LEU A 27 14.78 -0.45 -45.17
N GLN A 28 13.78 -0.93 -44.44
CA GLN A 28 12.42 -0.38 -44.43
C GLN A 28 11.90 -0.33 -43.00
N VAL A 29 11.27 0.78 -42.63
CA VAL A 29 10.57 0.91 -41.35
C VAL A 29 9.10 0.54 -41.56
N PHE A 30 8.55 -0.25 -40.65
CA PHE A 30 7.16 -0.63 -40.55
C PHE A 30 6.57 -0.19 -39.21
N TYR A 31 5.26 0.01 -39.17
CA TYR A 31 4.51 0.25 -37.95
C TYR A 31 3.29 -0.68 -37.86
N SER A 32 2.81 -0.89 -36.64
CA SER A 32 1.59 -1.64 -36.33
C SER A 32 0.77 -0.85 -35.33
N THR A 33 -0.55 -0.85 -35.49
CA THR A 33 -1.52 -0.21 -34.58
C THR A 33 -2.49 -1.23 -33.96
N ASP A 34 -2.18 -2.51 -34.09
CA ASP A 34 -3.00 -3.64 -33.64
C ASP A 34 -2.19 -4.63 -32.80
N GLY A 35 -1.24 -4.12 -32.02
CA GLY A 35 -0.41 -4.93 -31.12
C GLY A 35 0.61 -5.83 -31.85
N GLY A 36 0.91 -5.56 -33.11
CA GLY A 36 1.87 -6.31 -33.92
C GLY A 36 1.27 -7.40 -34.80
N ALA A 37 -0.07 -7.48 -34.90
CA ALA A 37 -0.75 -8.46 -35.75
C ALA A 37 -0.58 -8.15 -37.24
N THR A 38 -0.64 -6.87 -37.63
CA THR A 38 -0.38 -6.41 -39.00
C THR A 38 0.65 -5.29 -39.04
N TRP A 39 1.41 -5.21 -40.15
CA TRP A 39 2.53 -4.28 -40.31
C TRP A 39 2.41 -3.48 -41.60
N THR A 40 2.40 -2.15 -41.49
CA THR A 40 2.29 -1.19 -42.58
C THR A 40 3.61 -0.44 -42.77
N SER A 41 4.01 -0.16 -44.01
CA SER A 41 5.24 0.60 -44.29
C SER A 41 5.13 2.04 -43.78
N ALA A 42 6.15 2.51 -43.04
CA ALA A 42 6.22 3.85 -42.47
C ALA A 42 6.83 4.91 -43.42
N GLY A 43 7.17 4.52 -44.65
CA GLY A 43 7.80 5.39 -45.65
C GLY A 43 8.43 4.64 -46.81
N GLU A 44 9.37 5.28 -47.52
CA GLU A 44 10.13 4.65 -48.60
C GLU A 44 11.31 3.79 -48.09
N THR A 45 11.83 2.93 -48.97
CA THR A 45 12.99 2.08 -48.66
C THR A 45 14.27 2.91 -48.58
N ILE A 46 14.98 2.75 -47.47
CA ILE A 46 16.22 3.47 -47.16
C ILE A 46 17.40 2.72 -47.77
N SER A 47 18.17 3.41 -48.63
CA SER A 47 19.41 2.89 -49.21
C SER A 47 20.61 3.22 -48.33
N VAL A 48 21.35 2.21 -47.89
CA VAL A 48 22.53 2.36 -47.03
C VAL A 48 23.81 2.11 -47.82
N SER A 49 24.45 3.18 -48.29
CA SER A 49 25.64 3.10 -49.15
C SER A 49 26.89 3.78 -48.59
N LYS A 50 26.74 4.62 -47.56
CA LYS A 50 27.82 5.42 -46.96
C LYS A 50 28.32 4.79 -45.67
N THR A 51 29.64 4.74 -45.47
CA THR A 51 30.25 4.30 -44.21
C THR A 51 30.22 5.37 -43.12
N SER A 52 30.01 6.64 -43.50
CA SER A 52 29.68 7.72 -42.58
C SER A 52 28.22 7.59 -42.12
N GLN A 53 27.98 7.93 -40.86
CA GLN A 53 26.64 7.97 -40.26
C GLN A 53 25.71 8.89 -41.04
N GLN A 54 24.52 8.39 -41.37
CA GLN A 54 23.43 9.12 -42.03
C GLN A 54 22.19 9.03 -41.16
N SER A 55 21.27 9.99 -41.30
CA SER A 55 20.00 9.97 -40.58
C SER A 55 18.85 10.24 -41.56
N THR A 56 17.72 9.58 -41.33
CA THR A 56 16.49 9.77 -42.12
C THR A 56 15.32 9.86 -41.17
N THR A 57 14.54 10.93 -41.30
CA THR A 57 13.31 11.15 -40.55
C THR A 57 12.11 10.88 -41.44
N LEU A 58 11.24 9.98 -40.99
CA LEU A 58 9.97 9.63 -41.60
C LEU A 58 8.87 10.44 -40.89
N PRO A 59 8.16 11.34 -41.58
CA PRO A 59 7.00 12.01 -41.00
C PRO A 59 5.85 11.00 -40.85
N LEU A 60 5.19 11.02 -39.70
CA LEU A 60 4.07 10.15 -39.35
C LEU A 60 2.87 11.00 -38.88
N ASN A 61 1.68 10.40 -38.90
CA ASN A 61 0.48 11.00 -38.32
C ASN A 61 -0.40 9.90 -37.73
N ILE A 62 0.17 9.11 -36.82
CA ILE A 62 -0.50 7.97 -36.22
C ILE A 62 -1.00 8.42 -34.86
N THR A 63 -2.31 8.54 -34.68
CA THR A 63 -2.93 9.10 -33.45
C THR A 63 -3.47 8.03 -32.49
N VAL A 64 -3.11 6.77 -32.73
CA VAL A 64 -3.50 5.61 -31.94
C VAL A 64 -2.23 4.90 -31.45
N PRO A 65 -2.32 3.99 -30.44
CA PRO A 65 -1.18 3.21 -30.00
C PRO A 65 -0.42 2.57 -31.16
N VAL A 66 0.89 2.74 -31.19
CA VAL A 66 1.72 2.32 -32.32
C VAL A 66 3.05 1.73 -31.90
N ARG A 67 3.47 0.65 -32.56
CA ARG A 67 4.82 0.07 -32.44
C ARG A 67 5.52 0.03 -33.79
N PHE A 68 6.85 0.00 -33.77
CA PHE A 68 7.70 0.00 -34.97
C PHE A 68 8.60 -1.22 -35.11
N GLU A 69 8.90 -1.58 -36.34
CA GLU A 69 9.87 -2.61 -36.73
C GLU A 69 10.74 -2.09 -37.88
N ILE A 70 12.03 -2.43 -37.88
CA ILE A 70 12.95 -2.13 -38.98
C ILE A 70 13.33 -3.45 -39.62
N ARG A 71 13.10 -3.58 -40.93
CA ARG A 71 13.44 -4.77 -41.69
C ARG A 71 14.52 -4.46 -42.70
N LYS A 72 15.48 -5.35 -42.84
CA LYS A 72 16.41 -5.35 -43.96
C LYS A 72 15.70 -5.95 -45.18
N THR A 73 15.71 -5.26 -46.31
CA THR A 73 14.86 -5.61 -47.47
C THR A 73 15.62 -6.19 -48.66
N ASP A 74 16.95 -6.09 -48.68
CA ASP A 74 17.76 -6.60 -49.80
C ASP A 74 18.01 -8.12 -49.78
N GLY A 75 17.63 -8.82 -48.71
CA GLY A 75 17.82 -10.27 -48.54
C GLY A 75 19.28 -10.74 -48.50
N SER A 76 20.25 -9.82 -48.45
CA SER A 76 21.68 -10.14 -48.47
C SER A 76 22.23 -10.45 -47.08
N ALA A 77 23.38 -11.12 -47.03
CA ALA A 77 24.12 -11.35 -45.79
C ALA A 77 25.02 -10.16 -45.34
N ASN A 78 25.06 -9.07 -46.13
CA ASN A 78 25.85 -7.88 -45.79
C ASN A 78 25.35 -7.23 -44.50
N ARG A 79 26.23 -6.63 -43.72
CA ARG A 79 25.84 -5.99 -42.45
C ARG A 79 25.50 -4.53 -42.63
N THR A 80 24.65 -4.02 -41.73
CA THR A 80 24.22 -2.63 -41.68
C THR A 80 24.33 -2.15 -40.24
N ASN A 81 24.90 -0.98 -40.02
CA ASN A 81 24.95 -0.37 -38.69
C ASN A 81 23.69 0.45 -38.47
N ILE A 82 23.05 0.25 -37.32
CA ILE A 82 22.01 1.12 -36.76
C ILE A 82 22.59 1.71 -35.49
N ASP A 83 22.45 3.02 -35.31
CA ASP A 83 22.90 3.73 -34.11
C ASP A 83 21.68 4.20 -33.32
N ASN A 84 21.20 5.42 -33.60
CA ASN A 84 20.06 5.99 -32.89
C ASN A 84 18.73 5.74 -33.59
N ILE A 85 17.72 5.44 -32.79
CA ILE A 85 16.30 5.47 -33.17
C ILE A 85 15.62 6.50 -32.27
N GLN A 86 14.97 7.49 -32.88
CA GLN A 86 14.21 8.51 -32.15
C GLN A 86 12.79 8.55 -32.69
N VAL A 87 11.79 8.49 -31.80
CA VAL A 87 10.38 8.62 -32.16
C VAL A 87 9.81 9.84 -31.45
N GLU A 88 9.21 10.77 -32.20
CA GLU A 88 8.45 11.89 -31.64
C GLU A 88 7.00 11.43 -31.47
N ALA A 89 6.55 11.26 -30.23
CA ALA A 89 5.15 10.95 -29.94
C ALA A 89 4.24 12.14 -30.25
N ASN A 90 2.93 11.91 -30.47
CA ASN A 90 2.00 13.04 -30.44
C ASN A 90 1.94 13.62 -29.01
N ALA A 91 1.52 14.88 -28.89
CA ALA A 91 1.27 15.48 -27.59
C ALA A 91 0.23 14.65 -26.83
N ALA A 92 0.62 14.07 -25.69
CA ALA A 92 -0.32 13.44 -24.78
C ALA A 92 -1.29 14.53 -24.29
N THR A 93 -2.59 14.27 -24.40
CA THR A 93 -3.56 15.03 -23.61
C THR A 93 -3.34 14.59 -22.16
N ALA A 94 -3.04 15.54 -21.26
CA ALA A 94 -2.85 15.22 -19.85
C ALA A 94 -4.08 14.43 -19.35
N PRO A 95 -3.90 13.30 -18.65
CA PRO A 95 -5.02 12.65 -18.00
C PRO A 95 -5.64 13.66 -17.01
N ALA A 96 -6.97 13.67 -16.92
CA ALA A 96 -7.63 14.38 -15.84
C ALA A 96 -7.14 13.77 -14.51
N PRO A 97 -6.92 14.57 -13.45
CA PRO A 97 -6.44 14.04 -12.18
C PRO A 97 -7.36 12.91 -11.72
N VAL A 98 -6.76 11.74 -11.44
CA VAL A 98 -7.51 10.59 -10.93
C VAL A 98 -8.16 11.01 -9.61
N THR A 99 -9.47 10.92 -9.53
CA THR A 99 -10.23 11.34 -8.35
C THR A 99 -10.74 10.10 -7.61
N SER A 100 -10.42 9.99 -6.32
CA SER A 100 -10.96 8.98 -5.41
C SER A 100 -12.06 9.59 -4.54
N THR A 101 -13.00 8.77 -4.05
CA THR A 101 -14.09 9.25 -3.19
C THR A 101 -14.35 8.29 -2.04
N ILE A 102 -14.57 8.83 -0.84
CA ILE A 102 -15.17 8.09 0.27
C ILE A 102 -16.59 8.60 0.52
N THR A 103 -17.52 7.72 0.85
CA THR A 103 -18.92 8.07 1.17
C THR A 103 -19.37 7.37 2.44
N GLU A 104 -19.84 8.13 3.43
CA GLU A 104 -20.55 7.63 4.59
C GLU A 104 -22.06 7.82 4.41
N ASN A 105 -22.79 6.70 4.35
CA ASN A 105 -24.24 6.65 4.17
C ASN A 105 -25.00 6.25 5.46
N TYR A 106 -24.29 6.03 6.57
CA TYR A 106 -24.86 5.73 7.89
C TYR A 106 -25.66 4.42 7.97
N GLU A 107 -25.64 3.59 6.93
CA GLU A 107 -26.41 2.35 6.85
C GLU A 107 -25.86 1.28 7.82
N THR A 108 -24.58 1.37 8.14
CA THR A 108 -23.91 0.57 9.17
C THR A 108 -23.92 1.27 10.52
N GLY A 109 -24.06 0.53 11.62
CA GLY A 109 -24.06 1.10 12.97
C GLY A 109 -25.41 1.66 13.42
N SER A 110 -25.47 2.13 14.66
CA SER A 110 -26.67 2.69 15.27
C SER A 110 -26.35 3.56 16.47
N LYS A 111 -27.08 4.66 16.65
CA LYS A 111 -27.07 5.47 17.86
C LYS A 111 -28.46 6.07 18.05
N GLY A 112 -29.23 5.55 19.00
CA GLY A 112 -30.62 5.97 19.23
C GLY A 112 -30.80 7.13 20.21
N SER A 113 -29.72 7.64 20.80
CA SER A 113 -29.73 8.72 21.81
C SER A 113 -29.01 9.97 21.30
N TYR A 114 -29.47 11.14 21.74
CA TYR A 114 -28.84 12.43 21.46
C TYR A 114 -27.56 12.68 22.28
N ALA A 115 -27.32 11.94 23.37
CA ALA A 115 -26.13 12.09 24.19
C ALA A 115 -24.84 11.87 23.39
N ALA A 116 -23.79 12.66 23.66
CA ALA A 116 -22.53 12.59 22.94
C ALA A 116 -21.90 11.19 22.96
N ALA A 117 -21.57 10.63 21.79
CA ALA A 117 -20.81 9.38 21.70
C ALA A 117 -20.18 9.19 20.32
N SER A 118 -19.08 8.44 20.29
CA SER A 118 -18.49 7.92 19.05
C SER A 118 -19.24 6.68 18.55
N VAL A 119 -19.39 6.57 17.23
CA VAL A 119 -20.03 5.46 16.54
C VAL A 119 -19.06 4.98 15.45
N ALA A 120 -18.78 3.68 15.42
CA ALA A 120 -18.07 3.06 14.31
C ALA A 120 -19.01 2.88 13.12
N LEU A 121 -18.68 3.51 12.00
CA LEU A 121 -19.40 3.45 10.73
C LEU A 121 -18.47 2.92 9.63
N THR A 122 -18.97 2.83 8.39
CA THR A 122 -18.23 2.19 7.28
C THR A 122 -16.92 2.92 6.96
N THR A 123 -16.95 4.25 6.98
CA THR A 123 -15.78 5.09 6.66
C THR A 123 -14.82 5.26 7.83
N GLY A 124 -15.24 4.96 9.06
CA GLY A 124 -14.44 5.12 10.27
C GLY A 124 -15.29 5.49 11.48
N ASN A 125 -14.64 5.99 12.53
CA ASN A 125 -15.32 6.46 13.74
C ASN A 125 -15.85 7.89 13.53
N TRP A 126 -17.09 8.12 13.95
CA TRP A 126 -17.76 9.42 13.92
C TRP A 126 -18.26 9.79 15.31
N PHE A 127 -17.98 11.01 15.74
CA PHE A 127 -18.49 11.56 16.99
C PHE A 127 -19.79 12.32 16.76
N LEU A 128 -20.86 11.92 17.44
CA LEU A 128 -22.20 12.49 17.32
C LEU A 128 -22.60 13.15 18.64
N ASN A 129 -22.76 14.47 18.65
CA ASN A 129 -23.17 15.26 19.81
C ASN A 129 -24.49 16.01 19.52
N GLU A 130 -25.48 15.90 20.42
CA GLU A 130 -26.87 16.31 20.15
C GLU A 130 -27.37 15.81 18.78
N ALA A 131 -26.90 14.61 18.42
CA ALA A 131 -27.18 13.96 17.16
C ALA A 131 -27.40 12.46 17.37
N LEU A 132 -28.19 11.83 16.51
CA LEU A 132 -28.46 10.39 16.55
C LEU A 132 -28.58 9.84 15.12
N ILE A 133 -28.50 8.52 14.95
CA ILE A 133 -28.76 7.86 13.66
C ILE A 133 -30.24 7.48 13.64
N GLY A 134 -31.01 8.21 12.83
CA GLY A 134 -32.47 8.14 12.76
C GLY A 134 -32.96 7.18 11.70
N THR A 135 -34.05 6.47 12.01
CA THR A 135 -34.72 5.50 11.12
C THR A 135 -36.21 5.79 10.97
N LEU A 136 -36.72 6.87 11.57
CA LEU A 136 -38.15 7.19 11.57
C LEU A 136 -38.60 7.64 10.19
N GLU A 137 -39.89 7.56 9.90
CA GLU A 137 -40.48 8.07 8.64
C GLU A 137 -40.20 9.56 8.41
N SER A 138 -40.14 10.34 9.50
CA SER A 138 -39.79 11.76 9.45
C SER A 138 -38.29 12.03 9.21
N ASP A 139 -37.42 11.03 9.36
CA ASP A 139 -36.02 11.14 8.96
C ASP A 139 -35.93 11.08 7.44
N ARG A 140 -35.42 12.17 6.87
CA ARG A 140 -35.12 12.26 5.43
C ARG A 140 -33.80 11.56 5.18
N LYS A 141 -33.81 10.60 4.27
CA LYS A 141 -32.71 9.66 4.08
C LYS A 141 -32.75 9.02 2.69
N ASN A 142 -31.57 8.69 2.17
CA ASN A 142 -31.36 7.77 1.07
C ASN A 142 -31.01 6.41 1.68
N GLY A 143 -31.85 5.40 1.46
CA GLY A 143 -31.71 4.12 2.16
C GLY A 143 -32.57 4.05 3.41
N THR A 144 -32.01 3.60 4.53
CA THR A 144 -32.76 3.29 5.75
C THR A 144 -32.37 4.16 6.95
N LYS A 145 -31.23 4.84 6.90
CA LYS A 145 -30.73 5.68 8.01
C LYS A 145 -30.26 7.05 7.52
N SER A 146 -30.29 8.03 8.41
CA SER A 146 -29.55 9.29 8.27
C SER A 146 -29.22 9.86 9.64
N VAL A 147 -28.29 10.80 9.73
CA VAL A 147 -27.99 11.47 11.01
C VAL A 147 -29.00 12.59 11.24
N ARG A 148 -29.68 12.55 12.38
CA ARG A 148 -30.56 13.62 12.84
C ARG A 148 -29.88 14.45 13.91
N ILE A 149 -29.67 15.74 13.63
CA ILE A 149 -29.01 16.69 14.53
C ILE A 149 -30.05 17.68 15.08
N ARG A 150 -29.99 17.99 16.38
CA ARG A 150 -30.82 19.01 17.04
C ARG A 150 -29.94 20.06 17.72
N ASP A 151 -30.58 21.12 18.21
CA ASP A 151 -29.95 22.17 19.02
C ASP A 151 -28.62 22.65 18.38
N LEU A 152 -27.56 22.84 19.17
CA LEU A 152 -26.22 23.17 18.68
C LEU A 152 -25.34 21.92 18.51
N GLY A 153 -25.93 20.86 17.94
CA GLY A 153 -25.27 19.57 17.76
C GLY A 153 -24.27 19.53 16.61
N SER A 154 -23.47 18.46 16.61
CA SER A 154 -22.44 18.22 15.61
C SER A 154 -22.33 16.75 15.21
N LEU A 155 -21.81 16.56 14.01
CA LEU A 155 -21.40 15.28 13.43
C LEU A 155 -19.96 15.42 12.95
N GLU A 156 -19.04 14.69 13.56
CA GLU A 156 -17.60 14.90 13.42
C GLU A 156 -16.87 13.63 13.01
N MET A 157 -16.01 13.71 12.00
CA MET A 157 -15.10 12.64 11.62
C MET A 157 -13.99 12.49 12.68
N GLN A 158 -13.66 11.25 13.07
CA GLN A 158 -12.51 10.93 13.92
C GLN A 158 -11.36 10.26 13.15
N PHE A 159 -11.32 10.47 11.83
CA PHE A 159 -10.30 10.00 10.90
C PHE A 159 -10.07 11.07 9.82
N ASP A 160 -8.91 11.03 9.17
CA ASP A 160 -8.50 12.01 8.17
C ASP A 160 -8.57 11.48 6.74
N VAL A 161 -8.81 12.37 5.79
CA VAL A 161 -8.82 12.12 4.34
C VAL A 161 -7.64 12.86 3.71
N PRO A 162 -6.71 12.19 3.01
CA PRO A 162 -5.65 12.85 2.28
C PRO A 162 -6.18 13.52 1.01
N ASN A 163 -5.54 14.61 0.59
CA ASN A 163 -5.78 15.27 -0.72
C ASN A 163 -7.24 15.65 -1.02
N ALA A 164 -8.06 15.95 0.00
CA ALA A 164 -9.49 16.23 -0.17
C ALA A 164 -9.72 17.48 -1.05
N GLN A 165 -10.48 17.34 -2.14
CA GLN A 165 -10.78 18.41 -3.09
C GLN A 165 -12.20 18.94 -2.94
N GLU A 166 -13.19 18.05 -2.79
CA GLU A 166 -14.60 18.42 -2.65
C GLU A 166 -15.28 17.61 -1.54
N VAL A 167 -16.18 18.24 -0.80
CA VAL A 167 -17.09 17.56 0.12
C VAL A 167 -18.52 17.80 -0.35
N THR A 168 -19.31 16.74 -0.49
CA THR A 168 -20.75 16.83 -0.74
C THR A 168 -21.54 16.18 0.37
N ILE A 169 -22.66 16.81 0.74
CA ILE A 169 -23.48 16.41 1.89
C ILE A 169 -24.94 16.56 1.51
N TYR A 170 -25.73 15.50 1.69
CA TYR A 170 -27.17 15.60 1.59
C TYR A 170 -27.77 16.08 2.91
N HIS A 171 -28.72 17.01 2.83
CA HIS A 171 -29.35 17.60 4.00
C HIS A 171 -30.83 17.94 3.76
N ALA A 172 -31.65 17.88 4.81
CA ALA A 172 -33.05 18.32 4.80
C ALA A 172 -33.54 18.69 6.20
N ALA A 173 -34.66 19.42 6.28
CA ALA A 173 -35.39 19.62 7.51
C ALA A 173 -36.05 18.29 7.93
N TYR A 174 -35.94 17.95 9.21
CA TYR A 174 -36.59 16.76 9.75
C TYR A 174 -38.10 16.91 9.71
N GLY A 175 -38.82 15.93 9.14
CA GLY A 175 -40.29 15.96 9.09
C GLY A 175 -40.83 17.26 8.49
N THR A 176 -41.43 18.09 9.34
CA THR A 176 -41.97 19.43 9.02
C THR A 176 -41.37 20.52 9.93
N ASP A 177 -40.20 20.27 10.54
CA ASP A 177 -39.52 21.26 11.38
C ASP A 177 -39.17 22.51 10.54
N ASN A 178 -39.13 23.67 11.20
CA ASN A 178 -38.75 24.94 10.58
C ASN A 178 -37.28 24.95 10.13
N ALA A 179 -36.93 25.92 9.29
CA ALA A 179 -35.60 26.06 8.73
C ALA A 179 -34.49 26.11 9.80
N SER A 180 -33.34 25.53 9.48
CA SER A 180 -32.17 25.45 10.35
C SER A 180 -30.89 25.78 9.58
N THR A 181 -29.99 26.52 10.19
CA THR A 181 -28.64 26.79 9.68
C THR A 181 -27.61 25.82 10.24
N TRP A 182 -26.63 25.46 9.41
CA TRP A 182 -25.44 24.67 9.76
C TRP A 182 -24.26 25.05 8.88
N GLN A 183 -23.04 24.66 9.27
CA GLN A 183 -21.83 24.88 8.48
C GLN A 183 -20.93 23.64 8.48
N LEU A 184 -20.10 23.53 7.43
CA LEU A 184 -19.01 22.57 7.36
C LEU A 184 -17.76 23.19 7.97
N GLU A 185 -17.02 22.42 8.76
CA GLU A 185 -15.70 22.81 9.27
C GLU A 185 -14.67 21.72 8.99
N ALA A 186 -13.40 22.11 8.90
CA ALA A 186 -12.28 21.22 8.63
C ALA A 186 -11.16 21.40 9.67
N SER A 187 -10.45 20.31 9.97
CA SER A 187 -9.29 20.28 10.86
C SER A 187 -8.16 19.47 10.22
N THR A 188 -6.93 19.99 10.32
CA THR A 188 -5.70 19.33 9.85
C THR A 188 -4.77 18.93 11.00
N ASP A 189 -5.23 19.05 12.24
CA ASP A 189 -4.46 18.82 13.46
C ASP A 189 -5.13 17.82 14.40
N GLY A 190 -5.90 16.89 13.83
CA GLY A 190 -6.55 15.83 14.59
C GLY A 190 -7.79 16.28 15.36
N GLY A 191 -8.38 17.43 15.02
CA GLY A 191 -9.60 17.96 15.63
C GLY A 191 -9.36 18.98 16.76
N GLN A 192 -8.13 19.49 16.91
CA GLN A 192 -7.81 20.49 17.94
C GLN A 192 -8.31 21.89 17.54
N HIS A 193 -8.13 22.25 16.27
CA HIS A 193 -8.63 23.50 15.70
C HIS A 193 -9.48 23.22 14.46
N TRP A 194 -10.54 24.03 14.30
CA TRP A 194 -11.52 23.87 13.23
C TRP A 194 -11.72 25.17 12.46
N THR A 195 -11.78 25.06 11.13
CA THR A 195 -11.92 26.18 10.20
C THR A 195 -13.15 26.00 9.32
N VAL A 196 -13.97 27.05 9.19
CA VAL A 196 -15.22 27.00 8.41
C VAL A 196 -14.93 26.85 6.92
N GLN A 197 -15.66 25.95 6.26
CA GLN A 197 -15.56 25.67 4.83
C GLN A 197 -16.80 26.20 4.10
N GLY A 198 -16.57 27.06 3.11
CA GLY A 198 -17.63 27.64 2.30
C GLY A 198 -18.62 28.50 3.10
N ASN A 199 -19.87 28.55 2.62
CA ASN A 199 -20.94 29.35 3.21
C ASN A 199 -21.78 28.53 4.20
N VAL A 200 -22.36 29.22 5.19
CA VAL A 200 -23.41 28.66 6.05
C VAL A 200 -24.59 28.21 5.19
N ILE A 201 -25.06 26.98 5.41
CA ILE A 201 -26.19 26.40 4.70
C ILE A 201 -27.47 26.64 5.49
N ASN A 202 -28.49 27.19 4.83
CA ASN A 202 -29.85 27.28 5.37
C ASN A 202 -30.71 26.13 4.84
N THR A 203 -31.10 25.22 5.71
CA THR A 203 -31.89 24.04 5.38
C THR A 203 -33.36 24.27 5.71
N SER A 204 -34.19 24.46 4.69
CA SER A 204 -35.65 24.64 4.83
C SER A 204 -36.47 23.58 4.08
N ALA A 205 -35.87 22.90 3.10
CA ALA A 205 -36.55 21.87 2.31
C ALA A 205 -36.76 20.59 3.13
N THR A 206 -37.92 19.95 2.96
CA THR A 206 -38.25 18.65 3.57
C THR A 206 -37.82 17.45 2.71
N THR A 207 -37.29 17.71 1.51
CA THR A 207 -36.63 16.73 0.64
C THR A 207 -35.13 16.92 0.69
N LEU A 208 -34.34 15.83 0.61
CA LEU A 208 -32.88 15.91 0.60
C LEU A 208 -32.40 16.84 -0.51
N GLN A 209 -31.54 17.79 -0.14
CA GLN A 209 -30.80 18.69 -1.03
C GLN A 209 -29.32 18.39 -0.87
N LYS A 210 -28.54 18.56 -1.94
CA LYS A 210 -27.09 18.35 -1.91
C LYS A 210 -26.38 19.70 -1.73
N ALA A 211 -25.60 19.83 -0.67
CA ALA A 211 -24.60 20.88 -0.50
C ALA A 211 -23.25 20.40 -1.04
N THR A 212 -22.50 21.27 -1.70
CA THR A 212 -21.17 21.00 -2.26
C THR A 212 -20.19 22.07 -1.79
N PHE A 213 -19.04 21.64 -1.30
CA PHE A 213 -17.97 22.48 -0.78
C PHE A 213 -16.66 22.11 -1.48
N THR A 214 -16.05 23.06 -2.19
CA THR A 214 -14.68 22.92 -2.67
C THR A 214 -13.72 23.25 -1.52
N VAL A 215 -12.82 22.33 -1.19
CA VAL A 215 -11.97 22.40 0.02
C VAL A 215 -10.46 22.39 -0.29
N ASN A 216 -10.02 21.73 -1.36
CA ASN A 216 -8.64 21.78 -1.92
C ASN A 216 -7.49 21.60 -0.89
N TYR A 217 -7.62 20.65 0.03
CA TYR A 217 -6.54 20.27 0.94
C TYR A 217 -5.56 19.33 0.23
N SER A 218 -4.26 19.61 0.37
CA SER A 218 -3.17 18.73 -0.07
C SER A 218 -2.56 17.90 1.07
N SER A 219 -3.00 18.14 2.31
CA SER A 219 -2.64 17.36 3.50
C SER A 219 -3.84 16.57 4.00
N ALA A 220 -3.61 15.62 4.90
CA ALA A 220 -4.67 14.92 5.61
C ALA A 220 -5.58 15.92 6.37
N VAL A 221 -6.89 15.77 6.20
CA VAL A 221 -7.90 16.66 6.77
C VAL A 221 -9.14 15.87 7.19
N ARG A 222 -9.77 16.26 8.30
CA ARG A 222 -11.07 15.74 8.73
C ARG A 222 -12.13 16.82 8.77
N PHE A 223 -13.39 16.44 8.61
CA PHE A 223 -14.51 17.38 8.54
C PHE A 223 -15.53 17.16 9.66
N ARG A 224 -16.27 18.22 9.98
CA ARG A 224 -17.46 18.14 10.82
C ARG A 224 -18.57 19.05 10.34
N VAL A 225 -19.80 18.62 10.56
CA VAL A 225 -21.01 19.44 10.39
C VAL A 225 -21.40 19.99 11.76
N VAL A 226 -21.61 21.31 11.84
CA VAL A 226 -22.03 22.00 13.06
C VAL A 226 -23.36 22.72 12.81
N LYS A 227 -24.40 22.34 13.54
CA LYS A 227 -25.69 23.06 13.50
C LYS A 227 -25.56 24.36 14.30
N LEU A 228 -25.95 25.48 13.66
CA LEU A 228 -25.81 26.83 14.23
C LEU A 228 -27.13 27.36 14.81
N SER A 229 -28.24 26.89 14.25
CA SER A 229 -29.58 27.24 14.70
C SER A 229 -29.95 26.44 15.96
N GLY A 230 -30.41 27.13 17.01
CA GLY A 230 -30.76 26.52 18.28
C GLY A 230 -32.11 25.81 18.33
N THR A 231 -32.70 25.79 19.54
CA THR A 231 -33.79 24.90 19.98
C THR A 231 -35.02 24.83 19.06
N GLY A 232 -35.70 23.68 19.10
CA GLY A 232 -37.01 23.47 18.48
C GLY A 232 -36.99 23.08 16.99
N THR A 233 -35.82 22.81 16.41
CA THR A 233 -35.67 22.37 15.01
C THR A 233 -34.58 21.33 14.85
N ARG A 234 -34.76 20.41 13.90
CA ARG A 234 -33.82 19.35 13.55
C ARG A 234 -33.53 19.32 12.07
N ILE A 235 -32.32 18.89 11.74
CA ILE A 235 -31.90 18.59 10.37
C ILE A 235 -31.51 17.12 10.25
N ASN A 236 -31.76 16.56 9.08
CA ASN A 236 -31.15 15.31 8.64
C ASN A 236 -29.91 15.63 7.80
N ILE A 237 -28.84 14.88 8.03
CA ILE A 237 -27.59 14.86 7.26
C ILE A 237 -27.41 13.43 6.75
N ASP A 238 -27.09 13.30 5.47
CA ASP A 238 -26.95 12.00 4.82
C ASP A 238 -25.88 12.02 3.74
N ASP A 239 -25.41 10.83 3.34
CA ASP A 239 -24.48 10.60 2.22
C ASP A 239 -23.32 11.61 2.17
N VAL A 240 -22.53 11.69 3.24
CA VAL A 240 -21.36 12.58 3.30
C VAL A 240 -20.26 11.98 2.44
N THR A 241 -19.93 12.65 1.34
CA THR A 241 -18.92 12.21 0.38
C THR A 241 -17.75 13.19 0.33
N VAL A 242 -16.53 12.68 0.40
CA VAL A 242 -15.30 13.47 0.21
C VAL A 242 -14.58 12.94 -1.04
N SER A 243 -14.35 13.79 -2.02
CA SER A 243 -13.48 13.49 -3.16
C SER A 243 -12.05 13.95 -2.89
N SER A 244 -11.08 13.24 -3.43
CA SER A 244 -9.66 13.54 -3.32
C SER A 244 -8.96 13.35 -4.65
N THR A 245 -7.90 14.12 -4.91
CA THR A 245 -7.00 13.86 -6.04
C THR A 245 -6.01 12.77 -5.63
N ALA A 246 -5.90 11.73 -6.43
CA ALA A 246 -4.82 10.77 -6.30
C ALA A 246 -3.48 11.48 -6.54
N THR A 247 -2.47 11.07 -5.80
CA THR A 247 -1.09 11.24 -6.23
C THR A 247 -0.90 10.39 -7.49
N GLU A 248 -0.49 11.00 -8.60
CA GLU A 248 -0.18 10.28 -9.85
C GLU A 248 0.83 9.15 -9.55
N GLU A 249 0.42 7.90 -9.72
CA GLU A 249 1.34 6.81 -10.04
C GLU A 249 1.64 6.90 -11.54
N ASP A 250 2.93 6.96 -11.87
CA ASP A 250 3.48 7.11 -13.22
C ASP A 250 2.95 6.01 -14.17
N PRO A 251 2.33 6.35 -15.32
CA PRO A 251 1.83 5.37 -16.27
C PRO A 251 2.97 4.86 -17.19
N GLY A 252 3.76 3.89 -16.71
CA GLY A 252 4.88 3.28 -17.43
C GLY A 252 4.58 1.90 -18.05
N THR A 253 4.26 1.91 -19.35
CA THR A 253 4.36 0.86 -20.41
C THR A 253 4.65 -0.62 -20.04
N GLY A 254 3.73 -1.52 -20.40
CA GLY A 254 3.80 -2.95 -20.10
C GLY A 254 4.58 -3.87 -21.04
N GLU A 255 4.99 -5.01 -20.47
CA GLU A 255 5.03 -6.37 -21.04
C GLU A 255 4.58 -7.35 -19.92
N ASP A 256 3.69 -8.32 -20.22
CA ASP A 256 3.06 -9.29 -19.29
C ASP A 256 3.64 -10.71 -19.55
N PRO A 257 3.73 -11.67 -18.57
CA PRO A 257 2.55 -12.34 -18.01
C PRO A 257 2.52 -12.56 -16.48
N ALA A 258 1.37 -12.21 -15.89
CA ALA A 258 0.65 -12.78 -14.73
C ALA A 258 0.93 -12.24 -13.30
N PRO A 259 -0.05 -12.34 -12.36
CA PRO A 259 -1.51 -12.35 -12.46
C PRO A 259 -2.12 -11.04 -11.91
N THR A 260 -3.40 -10.84 -12.20
CA THR A 260 -4.31 -9.79 -11.71
C THR A 260 -3.96 -9.23 -10.32
N ASN A 261 -3.70 -7.93 -10.22
CA ASN A 261 -3.54 -7.22 -8.96
C ASN A 261 -4.92 -6.77 -8.44
N PRO A 262 -5.50 -7.42 -7.41
CA PRO A 262 -6.84 -7.09 -6.92
C PRO A 262 -6.72 -6.32 -5.59
N GLY A 263 -6.64 -5.00 -5.64
CA GLY A 263 -7.06 -4.16 -4.51
C GLY A 263 -5.94 -3.59 -3.63
N GLU A 264 -5.91 -2.25 -3.62
CA GLU A 264 -5.66 -1.39 -2.45
C GLU A 264 -4.55 -1.87 -1.48
N THR A 265 -3.29 -1.69 -1.87
CA THR A 265 -2.20 -1.64 -0.88
C THR A 265 -2.21 -0.29 -0.18
N SER A 266 -3.09 -0.20 0.82
CA SER A 266 -3.08 0.71 1.97
C SER A 266 -1.86 1.65 2.08
N ASN A 267 -2.12 2.95 2.25
CA ASN A 267 -1.19 4.03 2.66
C ASN A 267 -0.50 3.79 4.04
N SER A 268 -0.29 2.54 4.44
CA SER A 268 0.39 2.19 5.68
C SER A 268 1.87 2.51 5.55
N VAL A 269 2.41 3.25 6.52
CA VAL A 269 3.86 3.45 6.69
C VAL A 269 4.62 2.12 6.85
N HIS A 270 3.92 1.03 7.13
CA HIS A 270 4.52 -0.31 7.23
C HIS A 270 4.67 -1.01 5.88
N LEU A 271 4.11 -0.45 4.81
CA LEU A 271 4.27 -0.92 3.43
C LEU A 271 4.98 0.11 2.55
N THR A 272 5.69 1.08 3.15
CA THR A 272 6.47 2.09 2.39
C THR A 272 7.44 1.47 1.39
N LEU A 273 7.95 0.27 1.68
CA LEU A 273 8.88 -0.46 0.81
C LEU A 273 8.22 -1.52 -0.06
N GLY A 274 6.88 -1.52 -0.15
CA GLY A 274 6.13 -2.45 -0.97
C GLY A 274 5.50 -3.62 -0.23
N ASN A 275 4.80 -4.44 -1.01
CA ASN A 275 4.03 -5.60 -0.56
C ASN A 275 4.69 -6.88 -1.09
N PRO A 276 5.46 -7.61 -0.25
CA PRO A 276 6.38 -8.63 -0.74
C PRO A 276 5.77 -9.78 -1.55
N SER A 277 4.49 -10.06 -1.37
CA SER A 277 3.82 -11.19 -2.03
C SER A 277 2.55 -10.78 -2.76
N GLY A 278 2.33 -9.48 -2.99
CA GLY A 278 1.06 -8.99 -3.54
C GLY A 278 -0.16 -9.43 -2.72
N ALA A 279 -0.01 -9.52 -1.40
CA ALA A 279 -1.09 -9.95 -0.50
C ALA A 279 -2.24 -8.95 -0.51
N ILE A 280 -3.47 -9.42 -0.49
CA ILE A 280 -4.67 -8.57 -0.48
C ILE A 280 -5.66 -9.02 0.59
N THR A 281 -6.56 -8.14 1.01
CA THR A 281 -7.57 -8.45 2.03
C THR A 281 -8.76 -9.18 1.39
N ASP A 282 -8.51 -10.37 0.85
CA ASP A 282 -9.52 -11.20 0.18
C ASP A 282 -9.52 -12.63 0.75
N VAL A 283 -10.66 -13.04 1.29
CA VAL A 283 -10.87 -14.38 1.86
C VAL A 283 -10.67 -15.51 0.84
N ASN A 284 -10.73 -15.20 -0.46
CA ASN A 284 -10.41 -16.13 -1.55
C ASN A 284 -8.90 -16.33 -1.75
N GLN A 285 -8.06 -15.52 -1.09
CA GLN A 285 -6.61 -15.70 -0.98
C GLN A 285 -6.21 -16.10 0.45
N PRO A 286 -6.70 -17.23 0.98
CA PRO A 286 -6.56 -17.56 2.41
C PRO A 286 -5.11 -17.82 2.84
N ASN A 287 -4.20 -18.06 1.90
CA ASN A 287 -2.79 -18.29 2.16
C ASN A 287 -1.88 -17.09 1.82
N ASN A 288 -2.48 -15.96 1.47
CA ASN A 288 -1.81 -14.70 1.18
C ASN A 288 -2.70 -13.51 1.60
N TYR A 289 -3.34 -13.63 2.77
CA TYR A 289 -4.38 -12.71 3.22
C TYR A 289 -3.76 -11.50 3.92
N LEU A 290 -3.94 -10.30 3.37
CA LEU A 290 -3.41 -9.08 3.96
C LEU A 290 -4.18 -8.72 5.23
N LEU A 291 -3.44 -8.51 6.32
CA LEU A 291 -3.95 -7.96 7.58
C LEU A 291 -3.26 -6.64 7.84
N LEU A 292 -4.05 -5.57 7.81
CA LEU A 292 -3.63 -4.23 8.16
C LEU A 292 -3.88 -3.99 9.66
N LYS A 293 -2.83 -3.60 10.38
CA LYS A 293 -2.96 -3.06 11.74
C LYS A 293 -2.21 -1.74 11.82
N THR A 294 -2.59 -0.91 12.78
CA THR A 294 -1.91 0.37 13.03
C THR A 294 -0.44 0.19 13.34
N GLN A 295 -0.05 -0.93 13.95
CA GLN A 295 1.31 -1.16 14.45
C GLN A 295 2.22 -1.88 13.46
N TYR A 296 1.66 -2.67 12.54
CA TYR A 296 2.40 -3.48 11.56
C TYR A 296 1.42 -4.03 10.53
N VAL A 297 1.92 -4.48 9.39
CA VAL A 297 1.13 -5.13 8.33
C VAL A 297 1.68 -6.52 8.07
N MET A 298 0.83 -7.48 7.69
CA MET A 298 1.27 -8.83 7.38
C MET A 298 0.49 -9.47 6.24
N SER A 299 1.12 -10.41 5.56
CA SER A 299 0.43 -11.48 4.83
C SER A 299 0.27 -12.67 5.76
N TYR A 300 -0.96 -13.13 5.96
CA TYR A 300 -1.28 -14.28 6.79
C TYR A 300 -1.62 -15.51 5.96
N SER A 301 -1.16 -16.68 6.39
CA SER A 301 -1.58 -17.95 5.82
C SER A 301 -2.45 -18.73 6.81
N ARG A 302 -3.73 -18.87 6.45
CA ARG A 302 -4.70 -19.69 7.18
C ARG A 302 -4.20 -21.12 7.36
N ASP A 303 -3.64 -21.72 6.31
CA ASP A 303 -3.28 -23.14 6.34
C ASP A 303 -1.96 -23.39 7.06
N LYS A 304 -1.07 -22.39 7.15
CA LYS A 304 0.11 -22.44 8.02
C LYS A 304 -0.19 -22.07 9.47
N GLY A 305 -1.27 -21.34 9.74
CA GLY A 305 -1.56 -20.78 11.06
C GLY A 305 -0.59 -19.67 11.48
N THR A 306 0.23 -19.15 10.57
CA THR A 306 1.26 -18.12 10.83
C THR A 306 1.26 -17.06 9.73
N ALA A 307 1.90 -15.92 10.00
CA ALA A 307 2.24 -14.98 8.94
C ALA A 307 3.21 -15.62 7.92
N ASN A 308 3.07 -15.23 6.65
CA ASN A 308 4.09 -15.41 5.61
C ASN A 308 5.22 -14.40 5.83
N TRP A 309 4.85 -13.15 6.06
CA TRP A 309 5.72 -12.05 6.42
C TRP A 309 4.95 -11.03 7.25
N VAL A 310 5.67 -10.29 8.08
CA VAL A 310 5.21 -9.11 8.83
C VAL A 310 6.16 -7.97 8.54
N SER A 311 5.62 -6.82 8.14
CA SER A 311 6.33 -5.60 7.82
C SER A 311 5.98 -4.48 8.81
N TRP A 312 6.97 -3.72 9.26
CA TRP A 312 6.77 -2.57 10.13
C TRP A 312 7.85 -1.52 9.98
N HIS A 313 7.46 -0.28 10.29
CA HIS A 313 8.36 0.86 10.43
C HIS A 313 8.73 1.02 11.91
N LEU A 314 9.98 1.37 12.18
CA LEU A 314 10.53 1.55 13.51
C LEU A 314 11.26 2.89 13.55
N ASP A 315 10.74 3.81 14.34
CA ASP A 315 11.37 5.06 14.70
C ASP A 315 11.06 5.38 16.17
N ASN A 316 11.53 6.54 16.66
CA ASN A 316 11.33 6.95 18.05
C ASN A 316 9.86 7.21 18.42
N THR A 317 8.93 7.37 17.47
CA THR A 317 7.50 7.57 17.80
C THR A 317 6.82 6.29 18.29
N TRP A 318 7.36 5.13 17.94
CA TRP A 318 6.88 3.83 18.41
C TRP A 318 7.44 3.42 19.79
N ILE A 319 8.41 4.17 20.30
CA ILE A 319 9.13 3.88 21.53
C ILE A 319 8.62 4.77 22.67
N GLY A 320 8.24 4.13 23.77
CA GLY A 320 7.85 4.77 25.02
C GLY A 320 8.25 3.93 26.23
N SER A 321 7.58 4.17 27.36
CA SER A 321 7.84 3.51 28.64
C SER A 321 6.82 2.42 29.00
N THR A 322 5.92 2.08 28.07
CA THR A 322 4.87 1.08 28.31
C THR A 322 5.50 -0.29 28.62
N PRO A 323 5.15 -0.92 29.75
CA PRO A 323 5.59 -2.28 30.05
C PRO A 323 5.09 -3.29 29.02
N ARG A 324 5.79 -4.42 28.91
CA ARG A 324 5.34 -5.57 28.13
C ARG A 324 3.99 -6.08 28.67
N GLN A 325 3.00 -6.32 27.80
CA GLN A 325 1.65 -6.73 28.21
C GLN A 325 1.50 -8.24 28.46
N ASP A 326 2.26 -9.08 27.74
CA ASP A 326 2.22 -10.55 27.88
C ASP A 326 0.82 -11.18 27.69
N ASP A 327 -0.08 -10.49 26.98
CA ASP A 327 -1.48 -10.83 26.77
C ASP A 327 -1.72 -11.61 25.46
N PHE A 328 -0.97 -12.71 25.29
CA PHE A 328 -1.08 -13.59 24.13
C PHE A 328 -2.52 -14.01 23.88
N ARG A 329 -3.04 -13.70 22.69
CA ARG A 329 -4.45 -13.97 22.35
C ARG A 329 -4.68 -14.20 20.87
N ALA A 330 -5.73 -14.96 20.60
CA ALA A 330 -6.23 -15.15 19.25
C ALA A 330 -6.63 -13.82 18.61
N ASP A 331 -6.38 -13.68 17.31
CA ASP A 331 -6.77 -12.50 16.56
C ASP A 331 -8.22 -12.60 16.12
N ALA A 332 -9.07 -11.76 16.72
CA ALA A 332 -10.51 -11.76 16.45
C ALA A 332 -10.86 -11.20 15.05
N THR A 333 -9.91 -10.52 14.38
CA THR A 333 -10.14 -9.95 13.04
C THR A 333 -9.97 -10.96 11.91
N LEU A 334 -9.49 -12.17 12.20
CA LEU A 334 -9.42 -13.24 11.20
C LEU A 334 -10.83 -13.61 10.72
N PRO A 335 -11.01 -13.91 9.41
CA PRO A 335 -12.29 -14.31 8.85
C PRO A 335 -12.99 -15.42 9.62
N SER A 336 -14.32 -15.36 9.67
CA SER A 336 -15.13 -16.37 10.35
C SER A 336 -14.88 -17.76 9.76
N GLY A 337 -14.78 -18.77 10.62
CA GLY A 337 -14.51 -20.16 10.24
C GLY A 337 -13.03 -20.52 10.08
N TRP A 338 -12.11 -19.55 10.07
CA TRP A 338 -10.68 -19.85 10.12
C TRP A 338 -10.27 -20.28 11.53
N TYR A 339 -9.32 -21.21 11.62
CA TYR A 339 -8.73 -21.55 12.91
C TYR A 339 -7.97 -20.35 13.44
N ARG A 340 -8.36 -19.87 14.63
CA ARG A 340 -7.69 -18.77 15.30
C ARG A 340 -6.71 -19.36 16.30
N VAL A 341 -5.43 -19.24 15.98
CA VAL A 341 -4.36 -19.74 16.86
C VAL A 341 -4.48 -19.06 18.22
N GLY A 342 -4.58 -19.85 19.27
CA GLY A 342 -4.72 -19.41 20.65
C GLY A 342 -3.38 -19.42 21.39
N SER A 343 -3.34 -18.78 22.54
CA SER A 343 -2.13 -18.76 23.38
C SER A 343 -1.70 -20.17 23.80
N THR A 344 -2.64 -21.09 24.03
CA THR A 344 -2.34 -22.45 24.49
C THR A 344 -1.79 -23.37 23.41
N ASP A 345 -1.89 -23.02 22.12
CA ASP A 345 -1.51 -23.87 20.98
C ASP A 345 0.00 -24.19 20.91
N TYR A 346 0.82 -23.38 21.57
CA TYR A 346 2.28 -23.56 21.66
C TYR A 346 2.70 -24.36 22.89
N SER A 347 1.79 -24.59 23.84
CA SER A 347 2.11 -25.17 25.14
C SER A 347 2.63 -26.60 25.00
N GLY A 348 3.78 -26.89 25.63
CA GLY A 348 4.39 -28.22 25.58
C GLY A 348 5.02 -28.59 24.23
N SER A 349 5.00 -27.70 23.23
CA SER A 349 5.60 -27.98 21.91
C SER A 349 7.12 -27.98 21.90
N GLY A 350 7.74 -27.28 22.85
CA GLY A 350 9.19 -27.02 22.86
C GLY A 350 9.62 -25.83 21.98
N PHE A 351 8.66 -25.11 21.39
CA PHE A 351 8.87 -23.85 20.68
C PHE A 351 8.30 -22.67 21.46
N ASP A 352 8.98 -21.53 21.36
CA ASP A 352 8.53 -20.26 21.88
C ASP A 352 7.46 -19.65 20.96
N ARG A 353 6.66 -18.74 21.52
CA ARG A 353 5.80 -17.81 20.78
C ARG A 353 6.67 -16.68 20.23
N GLY A 354 7.31 -16.96 19.10
CA GLY A 354 8.27 -16.09 18.46
C GLY A 354 7.61 -14.91 17.75
N HIS A 355 7.92 -13.68 18.18
CA HIS A 355 7.32 -12.48 17.58
C HIS A 355 8.01 -12.13 16.27
N MET A 356 7.24 -11.75 15.26
CA MET A 356 7.79 -11.10 14.05
C MET A 356 8.02 -9.61 14.32
N CYS A 357 6.96 -8.84 14.59
CA CYS A 357 7.08 -7.50 15.16
C CYS A 357 7.21 -7.61 16.69
N PRO A 358 8.37 -7.29 17.30
CA PRO A 358 8.60 -7.55 18.71
C PRO A 358 7.91 -6.53 19.62
N SER A 359 7.49 -6.97 20.80
CA SER A 359 6.92 -6.11 21.85
C SER A 359 7.78 -4.86 22.14
N ALA A 360 9.10 -5.00 22.15
CA ALA A 360 10.02 -3.89 22.46
C ALA A 360 10.08 -2.80 21.36
N ASP A 361 9.52 -3.06 20.17
CA ASP A 361 9.41 -2.07 19.09
C ASP A 361 8.09 -1.28 19.17
N ARG A 362 7.19 -1.62 20.10
CA ARG A 362 5.88 -0.99 20.29
C ARG A 362 5.66 -0.72 21.77
N THR A 363 6.29 0.32 22.30
CA THR A 363 6.19 0.71 23.72
C THR A 363 5.62 2.11 23.93
N ALA A 364 5.17 2.77 22.85
CA ALA A 364 4.51 4.06 22.90
C ALA A 364 3.21 4.05 23.73
N SER A 365 2.40 3.00 23.59
CA SER A 365 1.15 2.84 24.34
C SER A 365 0.87 1.37 24.70
N VAL A 366 -0.03 1.16 25.68
CA VAL A 366 -0.55 -0.18 26.03
C VAL A 366 -1.19 -0.85 24.82
N THR A 367 -1.95 -0.10 24.02
CA THR A 367 -2.60 -0.61 22.81
C THR A 367 -1.57 -1.10 21.79
N ASP A 368 -0.52 -0.32 21.54
CA ASP A 368 0.52 -0.70 20.57
C ASP A 368 1.28 -1.94 21.04
N ASN A 369 1.63 -1.99 22.32
CA ASN A 369 2.33 -3.13 22.88
C ASN A 369 1.47 -4.39 22.86
N SER A 370 0.22 -4.31 23.34
CA SER A 370 -0.75 -5.41 23.35
C SER A 370 -1.02 -5.94 21.94
N ALA A 371 -0.99 -5.10 20.90
CA ALA A 371 -1.16 -5.54 19.52
C ALA A 371 -0.08 -6.55 19.11
N THR A 372 1.15 -6.45 19.62
CA THR A 372 2.23 -7.40 19.29
C THR A 372 1.99 -8.82 19.81
N PHE A 373 1.08 -9.00 20.77
CA PHE A 373 0.72 -10.29 21.38
C PHE A 373 -0.43 -11.04 20.67
N LEU A 374 -0.91 -10.51 19.54
CA LEU A 374 -1.83 -11.25 18.67
C LEU A 374 -1.11 -12.46 18.06
N MET A 375 -1.71 -13.64 18.15
CA MET A 375 -1.09 -14.89 17.67
C MET A 375 -0.86 -14.92 16.14
N THR A 376 -1.49 -14.01 15.38
CA THR A 376 -1.19 -13.78 13.95
C THR A 376 0.22 -13.23 13.72
N ASN A 377 0.82 -12.57 14.72
CA ASN A 377 2.20 -12.08 14.73
C ASN A 377 3.22 -13.12 15.28
N MET A 378 2.79 -14.36 15.53
CA MET A 378 3.62 -15.41 16.12
C MET A 378 3.99 -16.48 15.10
N ILE A 379 5.23 -16.97 15.19
CA ILE A 379 5.66 -18.23 14.57
C ILE A 379 6.30 -19.14 15.64
N PRO A 380 6.28 -20.47 15.49
CA PRO A 380 7.03 -21.37 16.35
C PRO A 380 8.54 -21.15 16.17
N GLN A 381 9.21 -20.57 17.17
CA GLN A 381 10.66 -20.37 17.15
C GLN A 381 11.36 -21.24 18.19
N ALA A 382 12.47 -21.87 17.81
CA ALA A 382 13.33 -22.58 18.73
C ALA A 382 13.86 -21.61 19.80
N PRO A 383 13.87 -21.96 21.10
CA PRO A 383 14.32 -21.07 22.16
C PRO A 383 15.70 -20.43 21.93
N ARG A 384 16.68 -21.16 21.38
CA ARG A 384 18.01 -20.57 21.06
C ARG A 384 17.98 -19.56 19.91
N ASN A 385 17.08 -19.75 18.94
CA ASN A 385 16.85 -18.77 17.88
C ASN A 385 16.17 -17.52 18.46
N ASN A 386 15.00 -17.68 19.11
CA ASN A 386 14.18 -16.58 19.65
C ASN A 386 14.92 -15.73 20.70
N GLN A 387 15.45 -16.38 21.75
CA GLN A 387 16.03 -15.69 22.91
C GLN A 387 17.50 -15.29 22.69
N GLY A 388 18.13 -15.87 21.67
CA GLY A 388 19.53 -15.65 21.30
C GLY A 388 19.65 -14.74 20.08
N ALA A 389 19.92 -15.35 18.92
CA ALA A 389 20.24 -14.62 17.69
C ALA A 389 19.16 -13.62 17.28
N TRP A 390 17.89 -14.02 17.33
CA TRP A 390 16.78 -13.16 16.95
C TRP A 390 16.66 -11.95 17.86
N ALA A 391 16.63 -12.15 19.19
CA ALA A 391 16.60 -11.07 20.17
C ALA A 391 17.81 -10.12 20.06
N GLN A 392 19.01 -10.63 19.77
CA GLN A 392 20.19 -9.77 19.57
C GLN A 392 20.04 -8.88 18.33
N LEU A 393 19.52 -9.41 17.22
CA LEU A 393 19.25 -8.61 16.02
C LEU A 393 18.17 -7.56 16.26
N GLU A 394 17.11 -7.91 16.99
CA GLU A 394 16.07 -6.95 17.38
C GLU A 394 16.63 -5.81 18.24
N ASN A 395 17.48 -6.13 19.21
CA ASN A 395 18.19 -5.13 20.01
C ASN A 395 19.08 -4.24 19.15
N TYR A 396 19.75 -4.83 18.15
CA TYR A 396 20.56 -4.08 17.20
C TYR A 396 19.72 -3.08 16.41
N CYS A 397 18.55 -3.48 15.89
CA CYS A 397 17.64 -2.58 15.17
C CYS A 397 17.27 -1.36 16.03
N ARG A 398 16.90 -1.57 17.30
CA ARG A 398 16.59 -0.47 18.23
C ARG A 398 17.79 0.44 18.51
N SER A 399 19.00 -0.11 18.55
CA SER A 399 20.22 0.71 18.74
C SER A 399 20.48 1.69 17.58
N LEU A 400 19.99 1.38 16.38
CA LEU A 400 20.11 2.28 15.21
C LEU A 400 19.30 3.56 15.40
N LEU A 401 18.20 3.53 16.17
CA LEU A 401 17.39 4.71 16.46
C LEU A 401 18.19 5.77 17.25
N SER A 402 19.00 5.32 18.20
CA SER A 402 19.89 6.21 18.97
C SER A 402 20.98 6.85 18.11
N SER A 403 21.23 6.30 16.92
CA SER A 403 22.17 6.84 15.93
C SER A 403 21.50 7.82 14.95
N GLY A 404 20.25 8.23 15.20
CA GLY A 404 19.51 9.16 14.35
C GLY A 404 18.90 8.51 13.10
N ASN A 405 18.78 7.18 13.09
CA ASN A 405 18.15 6.45 12.00
C ASN A 405 16.69 6.12 12.30
N GLU A 406 15.96 5.77 11.26
CA GLU A 406 14.74 4.99 11.27
C GLU A 406 14.96 3.70 10.47
N VAL A 407 14.09 2.72 10.71
CA VAL A 407 14.29 1.36 10.22
C VAL A 407 12.98 0.80 9.66
N TYR A 408 13.05 0.23 8.47
CA TYR A 408 11.96 -0.56 7.91
C TYR A 408 12.34 -2.03 7.97
N ILE A 409 11.44 -2.85 8.51
CA ILE A 409 11.74 -4.24 8.83
C ILE A 409 10.65 -5.11 8.25
N ILE A 410 11.06 -6.14 7.49
CA ILE A 410 10.20 -7.21 6.99
C ILE A 410 10.76 -8.52 7.52
N SER A 411 9.94 -9.35 8.15
CA SER A 411 10.39 -10.63 8.70
C SER A 411 9.35 -11.72 8.57
N GLY A 412 9.80 -12.97 8.58
CA GLY A 412 8.92 -14.12 8.48
C GLY A 412 9.64 -15.44 8.71
N GLY A 413 8.94 -16.53 8.42
CA GLY A 413 9.49 -17.87 8.38
C GLY A 413 9.19 -18.55 7.04
N TYR A 414 10.07 -19.44 6.61
CA TYR A 414 9.83 -20.28 5.42
C TYR A 414 10.14 -21.75 5.71
N GLY A 415 9.74 -22.60 4.77
CA GLY A 415 9.94 -24.04 4.85
C GLY A 415 9.10 -24.67 5.96
N MET A 416 9.42 -25.93 6.26
CA MET A 416 8.72 -26.71 7.27
C MET A 416 9.72 -27.62 7.99
N GLY A 417 9.72 -27.57 9.31
CA GLY A 417 10.57 -28.40 10.17
C GLY A 417 11.70 -27.64 10.86
N GLY A 418 11.50 -27.33 12.13
CA GLY A 418 12.51 -26.75 13.02
C GLY A 418 12.82 -27.70 14.18
N SER A 419 13.88 -27.41 14.94
CA SER A 419 14.23 -28.17 16.16
C SER A 419 14.08 -27.29 17.40
N GLY A 420 13.02 -27.53 18.17
CA GLY A 420 12.78 -26.88 19.46
C GLY A 420 13.48 -27.61 20.61
N SER A 421 13.15 -27.26 21.85
CA SER A 421 13.70 -27.94 23.04
C SER A 421 13.24 -29.39 23.18
N ASN A 422 12.13 -29.77 22.52
CA ASN A 422 11.63 -31.15 22.46
C ASN A 422 12.09 -31.91 21.18
N GLY A 423 13.00 -31.33 20.39
CA GLY A 423 13.52 -31.93 19.16
C GLY A 423 12.82 -31.42 17.89
N TYR A 424 13.05 -32.14 16.79
CA TYR A 424 12.55 -31.77 15.47
C TYR A 424 11.02 -31.92 15.38
N THR A 425 10.35 -30.93 14.80
CA THR A 425 8.90 -30.91 14.61
C THR A 425 8.53 -30.08 13.39
N THR A 426 7.55 -30.54 12.61
CA THR A 426 7.07 -29.85 11.40
C THR A 426 5.80 -29.04 11.64
N THR A 427 4.95 -29.44 12.58
CA THR A 427 3.72 -28.73 12.96
C THR A 427 3.43 -28.89 14.46
N ILE A 428 2.74 -27.91 15.04
CA ILE A 428 2.22 -27.94 16.43
C ILE A 428 0.69 -27.79 16.40
N ALA A 429 0.06 -27.71 17.59
CA ALA A 429 -1.39 -27.50 17.73
C ALA A 429 -2.25 -28.51 16.95
N GLY A 430 -1.82 -29.77 16.91
CA GLY A 430 -2.51 -30.83 16.16
C GLY A 430 -2.47 -30.62 14.63
N GLY A 431 -1.40 -30.03 14.11
CA GLY A 431 -1.20 -29.82 12.67
C GLY A 431 -1.67 -28.45 12.16
N LYS A 432 -2.17 -27.58 13.04
CA LYS A 432 -2.79 -26.31 12.65
C LYS A 432 -1.82 -25.13 12.57
N VAL A 433 -0.60 -25.31 13.10
CA VAL A 433 0.45 -24.28 13.07
C VAL A 433 1.72 -24.94 12.55
N THR A 434 2.22 -24.45 11.41
CA THR A 434 3.45 -24.92 10.78
C THR A 434 4.66 -24.38 11.53
N VAL A 435 5.62 -25.26 11.80
CA VAL A 435 6.94 -24.88 12.31
C VAL A 435 7.84 -24.58 11.11
N PRO A 436 8.31 -23.34 10.92
CA PRO A 436 9.21 -23.02 9.81
C PRO A 436 10.59 -23.66 10.04
N SER A 437 11.29 -24.00 8.96
CA SER A 437 12.68 -24.48 9.06
C SER A 437 13.67 -23.34 9.30
N ASN A 438 13.30 -22.14 8.87
CA ASN A 438 14.13 -20.95 8.91
C ASN A 438 13.31 -19.72 9.27
N THR A 439 13.97 -18.76 9.92
CA THR A 439 13.44 -17.43 10.21
C THR A 439 14.33 -16.39 9.56
N TRP A 440 13.73 -15.45 8.83
CA TRP A 440 14.45 -14.47 8.03
C TRP A 440 13.98 -13.05 8.35
N LYS A 441 14.86 -12.07 8.12
CA LYS A 441 14.56 -10.65 8.32
C LYS A 441 15.36 -9.80 7.32
N VAL A 442 14.67 -8.85 6.68
CA VAL A 442 15.22 -7.80 5.82
C VAL A 442 15.03 -6.46 6.53
N ILE A 443 16.08 -5.66 6.61
CA ILE A 443 16.13 -4.44 7.42
C ILE A 443 16.75 -3.34 6.56
N VAL A 444 15.99 -2.30 6.26
CA VAL A 444 16.49 -1.10 5.58
C VAL A 444 16.72 0.00 6.61
N VAL A 445 17.93 0.55 6.62
CA VAL A 445 18.35 1.58 7.57
C VAL A 445 18.48 2.91 6.86
N LEU A 446 17.70 3.90 7.32
CA LEU A 446 17.72 5.26 6.77
C LEU A 446 18.02 6.27 7.88
N PRO A 447 18.78 7.35 7.62
CA PRO A 447 18.75 8.50 8.50
C PRO A 447 17.31 8.97 8.67
N LYS A 448 16.92 9.47 9.85
CA LYS A 448 15.56 9.97 10.05
C LYS A 448 15.26 11.12 9.08
N GLY A 449 14.13 11.08 8.40
CA GLY A 449 13.69 12.14 7.49
C GLY A 449 12.22 12.01 7.08
N ASP A 450 11.85 12.74 6.04
CA ASP A 450 10.56 12.59 5.36
C ASP A 450 10.77 11.98 3.97
N ASN A 451 9.69 11.51 3.33
CA ASN A 451 9.70 10.92 1.98
C ASN A 451 10.63 9.71 1.85
N ASP A 452 10.49 8.75 2.76
CA ASP A 452 11.52 7.75 3.09
C ASP A 452 11.88 6.84 1.91
N ALA A 453 10.90 6.41 1.12
CA ALA A 453 11.14 5.62 -0.10
C ALA A 453 12.05 6.37 -1.09
N ALA A 454 11.86 7.68 -1.26
CA ALA A 454 12.66 8.49 -2.18
C ALA A 454 14.10 8.72 -1.72
N ARG A 455 14.40 8.45 -0.44
CA ARG A 455 15.76 8.57 0.14
C ARG A 455 16.56 7.28 0.03
N ILE A 456 15.96 6.20 -0.47
CA ILE A 456 16.66 4.94 -0.73
C ILE A 456 17.52 5.09 -1.98
N THR A 457 18.81 4.82 -1.84
CA THR A 457 19.80 4.86 -2.93
C THR A 457 20.63 3.59 -2.89
N THR A 458 21.49 3.39 -3.88
CA THR A 458 22.41 2.24 -3.94
C THR A 458 23.43 2.19 -2.78
N SER A 459 23.55 3.26 -1.99
CA SER A 459 24.40 3.30 -0.79
C SER A 459 23.61 3.12 0.53
N THR A 460 22.28 2.99 0.45
CA THR A 460 21.43 2.71 1.61
C THR A 460 21.82 1.37 2.21
N ARG A 461 21.90 1.31 3.52
CA ARG A 461 22.31 0.11 4.22
C ARG A 461 21.13 -0.85 4.38
N VAL A 462 21.26 -2.05 3.81
CA VAL A 462 20.28 -3.13 3.93
C VAL A 462 20.93 -4.32 4.63
N ILE A 463 20.30 -4.85 5.67
CA ILE A 463 20.74 -6.03 6.41
C ILE A 463 19.73 -7.15 6.18
N ALA A 464 20.18 -8.26 5.59
CA ALA A 464 19.40 -9.47 5.42
C ALA A 464 20.00 -10.61 6.26
N VAL A 465 19.16 -11.36 6.96
CA VAL A 465 19.55 -12.57 7.71
C VAL A 465 18.63 -13.73 7.39
N ASP A 466 19.18 -14.94 7.37
CA ASP A 466 18.45 -16.19 7.26
C ASP A 466 18.99 -17.19 8.30
N MET A 467 18.23 -17.37 9.37
CA MET A 467 18.63 -18.18 10.53
C MET A 467 17.89 -19.53 10.53
N PRO A 468 18.60 -20.65 10.73
CA PRO A 468 17.94 -21.92 11.03
C PRO A 468 17.05 -21.80 12.26
N ASN A 469 15.85 -22.37 12.22
CA ASN A 469 14.96 -22.45 13.36
C ASN A 469 15.32 -23.67 14.23
N ASP A 470 16.51 -23.61 14.84
CA ASP A 470 17.16 -24.77 15.45
C ASP A 470 17.72 -24.46 16.85
N GLN A 471 17.65 -25.44 17.75
CA GLN A 471 18.14 -25.34 19.13
C GLN A 471 19.67 -25.27 19.25
N ASN A 472 20.42 -25.47 18.16
CA ASN A 472 21.88 -25.36 18.10
C ASN A 472 22.36 -24.07 17.41
N VAL A 473 21.45 -23.18 17.00
CA VAL A 473 21.84 -21.85 16.53
C VAL A 473 22.69 -21.12 17.57
N GLN A 474 23.73 -20.45 17.07
CA GLN A 474 24.61 -19.60 17.86
C GLN A 474 23.96 -18.24 18.06
N SER A 475 24.24 -17.57 19.17
CA SER A 475 23.59 -16.30 19.50
C SER A 475 24.05 -15.13 18.63
N ASP A 476 25.22 -15.21 17.99
CA ASP A 476 25.70 -14.15 17.10
C ASP A 476 24.93 -14.19 15.77
N TRP A 477 23.97 -13.28 15.64
CA TRP A 477 23.14 -13.17 14.45
C TRP A 477 23.95 -12.84 13.18
N LYS A 478 25.14 -12.23 13.31
CA LYS A 478 25.97 -11.84 12.16
C LYS A 478 26.45 -13.03 11.35
N LEU A 479 26.50 -14.22 11.96
CA LEU A 479 26.84 -15.48 11.31
C LEU A 479 25.83 -15.88 10.23
N TYR A 480 24.61 -15.37 10.32
CA TYR A 480 23.48 -15.72 9.46
C TYR A 480 23.14 -14.64 8.44
N ARG A 481 24.01 -13.64 8.27
CA ARG A 481 23.85 -12.61 7.24
C ARG A 481 23.85 -13.24 5.85
N THR A 482 22.96 -12.74 5.00
CA THR A 482 22.81 -13.14 3.61
C THR A 482 22.48 -11.91 2.76
N THR A 483 22.11 -12.10 1.50
CA THR A 483 21.59 -11.08 0.59
C THR A 483 20.06 -11.11 0.57
N VAL A 484 19.41 -10.04 0.13
CA VAL A 484 17.93 -10.05 -0.03
C VAL A 484 17.54 -11.02 -1.15
N ASP A 485 18.25 -11.01 -2.29
CA ASP A 485 18.09 -11.98 -3.39
C ASP A 485 18.04 -13.44 -2.89
N ALA A 486 18.88 -13.78 -1.90
CA ALA A 486 18.93 -15.14 -1.38
C ALA A 486 17.68 -15.50 -0.56
N ILE A 487 17.06 -14.53 0.11
CA ILE A 487 15.79 -14.73 0.81
C ILE A 487 14.66 -14.83 -0.21
N GLU A 488 14.62 -13.96 -1.21
CA GLU A 488 13.64 -14.00 -2.30
C GLU A 488 13.64 -15.34 -3.04
N ALA A 489 14.83 -15.85 -3.36
CA ALA A 489 14.99 -17.16 -3.99
C ALA A 489 14.42 -18.32 -3.12
N LYS A 490 14.25 -18.13 -1.81
CA LYS A 490 13.66 -19.14 -0.89
C LYS A 490 12.17 -18.92 -0.67
N THR A 491 11.71 -17.68 -0.71
CA THR A 491 10.32 -17.33 -0.37
C THR A 491 9.44 -17.17 -1.61
N GLY A 492 10.02 -16.82 -2.75
CA GLY A 492 9.31 -16.35 -3.94
C GLY A 492 8.68 -14.97 -3.77
N TYR A 493 9.18 -14.17 -2.83
CA TYR A 493 8.73 -12.79 -2.59
C TYR A 493 9.61 -11.80 -3.36
N ASP A 494 9.07 -10.61 -3.54
CA ASP A 494 9.70 -9.44 -4.16
C ASP A 494 9.74 -8.33 -3.10
N PHE A 495 10.83 -8.29 -2.33
CA PHE A 495 10.99 -7.28 -1.29
C PHE A 495 11.37 -5.95 -1.93
N LEU A 496 11.20 -4.86 -1.19
CA LEU A 496 11.59 -3.53 -1.65
C LEU A 496 10.93 -3.06 -2.97
N SER A 497 9.92 -3.77 -3.49
CA SER A 497 9.21 -3.53 -4.77
C SER A 497 8.65 -2.13 -5.06
N LEU A 498 8.72 -1.19 -4.12
CA LEU A 498 8.45 0.24 -4.36
C LEU A 498 9.72 1.12 -4.43
N VAL A 499 10.90 0.50 -4.34
CA VAL A 499 12.21 1.09 -4.61
C VAL A 499 12.51 0.93 -6.09
N ASN A 500 13.21 1.89 -6.70
CA ASN A 500 13.57 1.80 -8.11
C ASN A 500 14.42 0.55 -8.41
N ASP A 501 14.07 -0.20 -9.45
CA ASP A 501 14.69 -1.50 -9.82
C ASP A 501 16.22 -1.44 -9.92
N ASN A 502 16.81 -0.34 -10.43
CA ASN A 502 18.27 -0.23 -10.52
C ASN A 502 18.92 -0.07 -9.14
N THR A 503 18.22 0.57 -8.20
CA THR A 503 18.66 0.70 -6.81
C THR A 503 18.48 -0.61 -6.08
N GLU A 504 17.29 -1.20 -6.19
CA GLU A 504 16.92 -2.50 -5.64
C GLU A 504 17.94 -3.58 -6.06
N SER A 505 18.19 -3.74 -7.37
CA SER A 505 19.16 -4.70 -7.91
C SER A 505 20.56 -4.62 -7.28
N VAL A 506 20.99 -3.41 -6.86
CA VAL A 506 22.29 -3.24 -6.18
C VAL A 506 22.17 -3.55 -4.69
N LEU A 507 21.12 -3.06 -4.04
CA LEU A 507 20.91 -3.25 -2.61
C LEU A 507 20.69 -4.73 -2.28
N GLU A 508 19.91 -5.42 -3.09
CA GLU A 508 19.45 -6.77 -2.80
C GLU A 508 20.51 -7.83 -3.06
N ALA A 509 21.38 -7.61 -4.04
CA ALA A 509 22.57 -8.42 -4.29
C ALA A 509 23.69 -8.20 -3.25
N THR A 510 23.63 -7.13 -2.45
CA THR A 510 24.70 -6.75 -1.52
C THR A 510 24.51 -7.40 -0.15
N LYS A 511 25.55 -8.11 0.31
CA LYS A 511 25.61 -8.62 1.69
C LYS A 511 26.22 -7.56 2.62
N ASP A 512 25.50 -7.20 3.69
CA ASP A 512 25.98 -6.22 4.69
C ASP A 512 27.31 -6.63 5.35
N ALA A 513 28.22 -5.66 5.48
CA ALA A 513 29.63 -5.87 5.83
C ALA A 513 30.00 -5.74 7.33
N LEU A 514 29.00 -5.64 8.24
CA LEU A 514 29.14 -5.59 9.72
C LEU A 514 30.22 -6.42 10.44
#